data_AF-A0A848XWA2-F1
#
_entry.id   AF-A0A848XWA2-F1
#
_cell.length_a   1.000
_cell.length_b   1.000
_cell.length_c   1.000
_cell.angle_alpha   90.00
_cell.angle_beta   90.00
_cell.angle_gamma   90.00
#
_symmetry.space_group_name_H-M   'P 1'
#
loop_
_entity.id
_entity.type
_entity.pdbx_description
1 polymer ?
#
loop_
_entity_poly.entity_id
_entity_poly.type
_entity_poly.pdbx_seq_one_letter_code
_entity_poly.pdbx_strand_id
1 'polypeptide(L)'
;MGTHRARTRPAMAAALFCTTCVGASGSDDGTSEDTIHYEVSFPNATHHEAEVEIEFPALPPGPLEIRMSRTSPGRYALHEFAKNVYNVRIADGSGRPLEASRPDLHQWTVSGHDGTVSVRYTLFADRIDGTYASVDRGGANLNIPAS
;
A
#
# COMPACT_ATOMS: atom_id res chain seq x y z
N MET A 1 30.19 1.42 62.12
CA MET A 1 30.52 0.52 63.25
C MET A 1 29.20 -0.06 63.76
N GLY A 2 28.81 -1.28 63.32
CA GLY A 2 28.52 -2.44 64.19
C GLY A 2 27.26 -2.28 65.07
N THR A 3 26.23 -3.14 65.10
CA THR A 3 26.29 -4.61 65.26
C THR A 3 24.89 -5.28 65.22
N HIS A 4 24.84 -6.50 64.65
CA HIS A 4 24.04 -7.72 65.00
C HIS A 4 22.47 -7.69 65.02
N ARG A 5 21.78 -8.44 64.12
CA ARG A 5 21.25 -9.85 64.24
C ARG A 5 20.19 -10.00 65.38
N ALA A 6 19.01 -10.64 65.26
CA ALA A 6 18.55 -11.75 64.43
C ALA A 6 17.01 -12.02 64.53
N ARG A 7 16.46 -12.58 63.44
CA ARG A 7 15.50 -13.72 63.33
C ARG A 7 14.15 -13.71 64.07
N THR A 8 13.06 -13.79 63.30
CA THR A 8 12.08 -14.91 63.37
C THR A 8 11.28 -15.05 62.04
N ARG A 9 11.28 -16.25 61.44
CA ARG A 9 10.34 -16.82 60.42
C ARG A 9 9.61 -17.99 61.13
N PRO A 10 8.43 -18.53 60.75
CA PRO A 10 7.91 -18.84 59.40
C PRO A 10 6.40 -18.48 59.25
N ALA A 11 5.62 -18.72 58.18
CA ALA A 11 5.42 -19.88 57.31
C ALA A 11 4.74 -19.40 56.00
N MET A 12 5.23 -19.78 54.82
CA MET A 12 4.85 -20.97 54.05
C MET A 12 3.46 -20.85 53.41
N ALA A 13 3.45 -20.39 52.17
CA ALA A 13 2.47 -20.81 51.17
C ALA A 13 3.21 -20.97 49.85
N ALA A 14 3.46 -22.23 49.49
CA ALA A 14 4.01 -22.65 48.23
C ALA A 14 2.88 -22.65 47.18
N ALA A 15 3.14 -22.03 46.03
CA ALA A 15 2.44 -22.36 44.80
C ALA A 15 3.47 -22.35 43.67
N LEU A 16 3.83 -23.56 43.28
CA LEU A 16 4.73 -23.93 42.20
C LEU A 16 3.89 -23.97 40.91
N PHE A 17 4.20 -23.18 39.87
CA PHE A 17 3.77 -23.52 38.51
C PHE A 17 4.69 -22.93 37.42
N CYS A 18 5.18 -23.86 36.59
CA CYS A 18 5.49 -23.77 35.16
C CYS A 18 6.53 -22.75 34.63
N THR A 19 7.73 -23.28 34.39
CA THR A 19 8.29 -23.49 33.04
C THR A 19 8.20 -22.35 32.00
N THR A 20 9.36 -21.74 31.79
CA THR A 20 9.90 -21.14 30.55
C THR A 20 9.01 -21.04 29.32
N CYS A 21 8.85 -19.81 28.81
CA CYS A 21 9.01 -19.54 27.38
C CYS A 21 9.95 -18.33 27.21
N VAL A 22 11.06 -18.58 26.52
CA VAL A 22 11.91 -17.55 25.92
C VAL A 22 11.03 -16.82 24.90
N GLY A 23 10.66 -15.58 25.19
CA GLY A 23 10.14 -14.67 24.18
C GLY A 23 11.32 -14.08 23.44
N ALA A 24 11.66 -14.63 22.29
CA ALA A 24 12.53 -13.96 21.34
C ALA A 24 11.85 -12.64 20.95
N SER A 25 12.46 -11.50 21.30
CA SER A 25 12.16 -10.23 20.66
C SER A 25 12.60 -10.37 19.20
N GLY A 26 11.70 -10.79 18.33
CA GLY A 26 11.81 -10.55 16.90
C GLY A 26 11.65 -9.05 16.70
N SER A 27 12.76 -8.34 16.56
CA SER A 27 12.76 -7.04 15.94
C SER A 27 12.43 -7.27 14.46
N ASP A 28 11.15 -7.14 14.10
CA ASP A 28 10.78 -6.87 12.71
C ASP A 28 11.26 -5.46 12.38
N ASP A 29 12.57 -5.32 12.11
CA ASP A 29 13.14 -4.12 11.51
C ASP A 29 13.05 -4.28 9.98
N GLY A 30 11.83 -4.49 9.50
CA GLY A 30 11.51 -4.29 8.10
C GLY A 30 11.42 -2.80 7.87
N THR A 31 12.53 -2.18 7.45
CA THR A 31 12.55 -0.79 7.00
C THR A 31 11.40 -0.58 6.02
N SER A 32 10.38 0.16 6.47
CA SER A 32 9.17 0.49 5.73
C SER A 32 9.44 1.40 4.52
N GLU A 33 10.70 1.81 4.36
CA GLU A 33 11.24 2.78 3.41
C GLU A 33 11.20 2.34 1.93
N ASP A 34 10.91 1.06 1.62
CA ASP A 34 10.80 0.53 0.23
C ASP A 34 9.42 -0.07 -0.05
N THR A 35 8.42 0.26 0.78
CA THR A 35 7.05 -0.22 0.60
C THR A 35 6.29 0.71 -0.35
N ILE A 36 5.71 0.17 -1.41
CA ILE A 36 4.83 0.97 -2.28
C ILE A 36 3.51 1.22 -1.54
N HIS A 37 3.16 2.49 -1.34
CA HIS A 37 1.94 2.88 -0.65
C HIS A 37 0.83 3.20 -1.66
N TYR A 38 -0.39 2.74 -1.34
CA TYR A 38 -1.58 3.02 -2.13
C TYR A 38 -2.63 3.65 -1.22
N GLU A 39 -3.09 4.84 -1.57
CA GLU A 39 -4.25 5.47 -0.97
C GLU A 39 -5.39 5.49 -1.99
N VAL A 40 -6.56 5.01 -1.58
CA VAL A 40 -7.77 5.04 -2.42
C VAL A 40 -8.85 5.79 -1.66
N SER A 41 -9.39 6.82 -2.31
CA SER A 41 -10.46 7.65 -1.75
C SER A 41 -11.62 7.79 -2.74
N PHE A 42 -12.80 8.13 -2.23
CA PHE A 42 -14.03 8.19 -3.02
C PHE A 42 -14.72 9.56 -2.91
N PRO A 43 -14.01 10.67 -3.18
CA PRO A 43 -14.57 12.01 -3.00
C PRO A 43 -15.76 12.28 -3.94
N ASN A 44 -15.83 11.55 -5.07
CA ASN A 44 -16.85 11.71 -6.09
C ASN A 44 -17.63 10.41 -6.40
N ALA A 45 -17.92 9.62 -5.36
CA ALA A 45 -18.61 8.32 -5.49
C ALA A 45 -19.98 8.39 -6.21
N THR A 46 -20.67 9.54 -6.19
CA THR A 46 -21.94 9.73 -6.92
C THR A 46 -21.76 9.65 -8.43
N HIS A 47 -20.55 9.91 -8.92
CA HIS A 47 -20.18 9.87 -10.33
C HIS A 47 -19.36 8.62 -10.68
N HIS A 48 -19.33 7.61 -9.82
CA HIS A 48 -18.59 6.38 -10.03
C HIS A 48 -17.07 6.58 -10.13
N GLU A 49 -16.55 7.57 -9.40
CA GLU A 49 -15.14 7.95 -9.44
C GLU A 49 -14.43 7.66 -8.11
N ALA A 50 -13.26 7.04 -8.22
CA ALA A 50 -12.28 6.93 -7.14
C ALA A 50 -11.03 7.74 -7.48
N GLU A 51 -10.39 8.31 -6.47
CA GLU A 51 -9.03 8.85 -6.59
C GLU A 51 -8.05 7.83 -6.02
N VAL A 52 -7.04 7.49 -6.81
CA VAL A 52 -5.95 6.61 -6.39
C VAL A 52 -4.66 7.40 -6.39
N GLU A 53 -3.95 7.34 -5.27
CA GLU A 53 -2.61 7.86 -5.09
C GLU A 53 -1.65 6.72 -4.77
N ILE A 54 -0.54 6.68 -5.51
CA ILE A 54 0.50 5.66 -5.36
C ILE A 54 1.81 6.36 -5.07
N GLU A 55 2.48 5.97 -4.00
CA GLU A 55 3.82 6.43 -3.66
C GLU A 55 4.81 5.27 -3.88
N PHE A 56 5.79 5.53 -4.73
CA PHE A 56 6.93 4.65 -4.98
C PHE A 56 8.14 5.24 -4.28
N PRO A 57 8.47 4.81 -3.05
CA PRO A 57 9.69 5.22 -2.40
C PRO A 57 10.90 4.44 -2.93
N ALA A 58 12.11 4.94 -2.67
CA ALA A 58 13.38 4.23 -2.87
C ALA A 58 13.65 3.66 -4.28
N LEU A 59 13.17 4.32 -5.34
CA LEU A 59 13.38 3.88 -6.72
C LEU A 59 14.86 3.92 -7.13
N PRO A 60 15.35 2.89 -7.83
CA PRO A 60 16.71 2.91 -8.38
C PRO A 60 16.86 3.99 -9.46
N PRO A 61 18.09 4.45 -9.75
CA PRO A 61 18.32 5.38 -10.84
C PRO A 61 17.87 4.79 -12.19
N GLY A 62 17.06 5.54 -12.93
CA GLY A 62 16.56 5.13 -14.24
C GLY A 62 15.15 5.65 -14.50
N PRO A 63 14.53 5.23 -15.63
CA PRO A 63 13.13 5.48 -15.86
C PRO A 63 12.25 4.50 -15.04
N LEU A 64 11.18 5.01 -14.45
CA LEU A 64 10.11 4.21 -13.86
C LEU A 64 9.07 3.88 -14.93
N GLU A 65 8.75 2.61 -15.10
CA GLU A 65 7.63 2.16 -15.95
C GLU A 65 6.43 1.76 -15.09
N ILE A 66 5.35 2.51 -15.22
CA ILE A 66 4.07 2.24 -14.57
C ILE A 66 3.17 1.58 -15.59
N ARG A 67 2.66 0.39 -15.26
CA ARG A 67 1.82 -0.38 -16.18
C ARG A 67 0.51 -0.76 -15.53
N MET A 68 -0.57 -0.58 -16.28
CA MET A 68 -1.88 -1.10 -15.93
C MET A 68 -2.07 -2.48 -16.56
N SER A 69 -2.58 -3.43 -15.78
CA SER A 69 -2.88 -4.77 -16.31
C SER A 69 -3.92 -4.70 -17.44
N ARG A 70 -3.93 -5.75 -18.27
CA ARG A 70 -4.92 -5.95 -19.34
C ARG A 70 -5.79 -7.18 -19.16
N THR A 71 -5.63 -7.89 -18.05
CA THR A 71 -6.36 -9.12 -17.74
C THR A 71 -6.62 -9.22 -16.26
N SER A 72 -7.73 -9.86 -15.90
CA SER A 72 -8.02 -10.27 -14.52
C SER A 72 -7.82 -11.80 -14.43
N PRO A 73 -7.06 -12.30 -13.43
CA PRO A 73 -6.84 -13.74 -13.28
C PRO A 73 -8.14 -14.55 -13.29
N GLY A 74 -8.15 -15.69 -13.97
CA GLY A 74 -9.34 -16.55 -14.10
C GLY A 74 -10.30 -16.17 -15.24
N ARG A 75 -10.04 -15.06 -15.96
CA ARG A 75 -10.73 -14.73 -17.22
C ARG A 75 -9.71 -14.39 -18.31
N TYR A 76 -9.65 -15.22 -19.35
CA TYR A 76 -8.75 -15.01 -20.49
C TYR A 76 -9.38 -14.10 -21.56
N ALA A 77 -9.88 -12.93 -21.15
CA ALA A 77 -10.34 -11.89 -22.06
C ALA A 77 -9.44 -10.66 -21.90
N LEU A 78 -9.12 -10.01 -23.03
CA LEU A 78 -8.43 -8.73 -22.99
C LEU A 78 -9.39 -7.65 -22.49
N HIS A 79 -8.95 -6.93 -21.47
CA HIS A 79 -9.66 -5.82 -20.88
C HIS A 79 -8.78 -4.57 -20.90
N GLU A 80 -9.30 -3.52 -21.51
CA GLU A 80 -8.64 -2.23 -21.63
C GLU A 80 -8.86 -1.40 -20.34
N PHE A 81 -8.42 -1.88 -19.17
CA PHE A 81 -8.68 -1.22 -17.88
C PHE A 81 -8.17 0.24 -17.86
N ALA A 82 -7.07 0.50 -18.54
CA ALA A 82 -6.51 1.84 -18.68
C ALA A 82 -7.45 2.87 -19.34
N LYS A 83 -8.52 2.44 -20.02
CA LYS A 83 -9.55 3.36 -20.55
C LYS A 83 -10.35 4.06 -19.44
N ASN A 84 -10.40 3.47 -18.26
CA ASN A 84 -11.13 3.98 -17.10
C ASN A 84 -10.26 4.93 -16.25
N VAL A 85 -8.98 5.08 -16.61
CA VAL A 85 -8.01 5.91 -15.90
C VAL A 85 -7.79 7.22 -16.63
N TYR A 86 -7.95 8.32 -15.91
CA TYR A 86 -7.74 9.66 -16.43
C TYR A 86 -7.27 10.61 -15.34
N ASN A 87 -7.02 11.87 -15.69
CA ASN A 87 -6.44 12.88 -14.79
C ASN A 87 -5.13 12.43 -14.13
N VAL A 88 -4.30 11.66 -14.85
CA VAL A 88 -3.01 11.16 -14.35
C VAL A 88 -2.08 12.33 -14.10
N ARG A 89 -1.56 12.43 -12.88
CA ARG A 89 -0.57 13.41 -12.43
C ARG A 89 0.58 12.67 -11.78
N ILE A 90 1.79 13.06 -12.11
CA ILE A 90 3.01 12.42 -11.63
C ILE A 90 3.94 13.50 -11.11
N ALA A 91 4.48 13.29 -9.91
CA ALA A 91 5.39 14.20 -9.24
C ALA A 91 6.52 13.44 -8.53
N ASP A 92 7.62 14.12 -8.22
CA ASP A 92 8.69 13.58 -7.37
C ASP A 92 8.36 13.73 -5.87
N GLY A 93 9.26 13.28 -4.99
CA GLY A 93 9.09 13.38 -3.53
C GLY A 93 9.00 14.82 -3.00
N SER A 94 9.40 15.82 -3.79
CA SER A 94 9.26 17.24 -3.45
C SER A 94 7.94 17.86 -3.93
N GLY A 95 7.10 17.07 -4.62
CA GLY A 95 5.87 17.55 -5.25
C GLY A 95 6.09 18.28 -6.57
N ARG A 96 7.30 18.25 -7.13
CA ARG A 96 7.57 18.84 -8.44
C ARG A 96 6.99 17.94 -9.53
N PRO A 97 6.18 18.49 -10.46
CA PRO A 97 5.63 17.71 -11.56
C PRO A 97 6.72 17.07 -12.42
N LEU A 98 6.53 15.80 -12.75
CA LEU A 98 7.38 15.04 -13.67
C LEU A 98 6.64 14.83 -14.99
N GLU A 99 7.35 15.04 -16.10
CA GLU A 99 6.82 14.66 -17.41
C GLU A 99 6.88 13.13 -17.57
N ALA A 100 5.78 12.57 -18.10
CA ALA A 100 5.68 11.16 -18.40
C ALA A 100 5.33 10.97 -19.87
N SER A 101 6.05 10.06 -20.52
CA SER A 101 5.72 9.60 -21.86
C SER A 101 4.74 8.42 -21.78
N ARG A 102 3.87 8.30 -22.77
CA ARG A 102 2.88 7.21 -22.85
C ARG A 102 3.14 6.40 -24.13
N PRO A 103 4.05 5.41 -24.09
CA PRO A 103 4.41 4.64 -25.29
C PRO A 103 3.26 3.78 -25.81
N ASP A 104 2.33 3.38 -24.93
CA ASP A 104 1.10 2.68 -25.29
C ASP A 104 -0.06 3.03 -24.35
N LEU A 105 -1.24 2.45 -24.58
CA LEU A 105 -2.46 2.77 -23.83
C LEU A 105 -2.40 2.37 -22.34
N HIS A 106 -1.47 1.53 -21.92
CA HIS A 106 -1.42 0.94 -20.59
C HIS A 106 -0.16 1.27 -19.82
N GLN A 107 0.77 2.01 -20.42
CA GLN A 107 2.07 2.30 -19.85
C GLN A 107 2.32 3.80 -19.75
N TRP A 108 2.87 4.23 -18.62
CA TRP A 108 3.50 5.53 -18.43
C TRP A 108 4.98 5.31 -18.08
N THR A 109 5.86 6.03 -18.77
CA THR A 109 7.31 6.02 -18.48
C THR A 109 7.71 7.39 -17.95
N VAL A 110 8.22 7.39 -16.72
CA VAL A 110 8.59 8.58 -15.95
C VAL A 110 10.11 8.60 -15.80
N SER A 111 10.73 9.74 -16.14
CA SER A 111 12.18 9.92 -16.03
C SER A 111 12.49 11.15 -15.17
N GLY A 112 13.69 11.19 -14.58
CA GLY A 112 14.16 12.36 -13.84
C GLY A 112 13.61 12.50 -12.41
N HIS A 113 13.11 11.40 -11.84
CA HIS A 113 12.77 11.35 -10.42
C HIS A 113 14.02 11.36 -9.53
N ASP A 114 13.84 11.76 -8.27
CA ASP A 114 14.89 11.85 -7.25
C ASP A 114 15.05 10.55 -6.42
N GLY A 115 14.27 9.53 -6.75
CA GLY A 115 14.17 8.28 -6.01
C GLY A 115 12.78 8.08 -5.40
N THR A 116 11.93 9.11 -5.44
CA THR A 116 10.52 9.00 -5.06
C THR A 116 9.63 9.45 -6.20
N VAL A 117 8.52 8.74 -6.42
CA VAL A 117 7.49 9.15 -7.37
C VAL A 117 6.11 9.01 -6.73
N SER A 118 5.33 10.08 -6.76
CA SER A 118 3.90 10.06 -6.45
C SER A 118 3.09 10.10 -7.75
N VAL A 119 2.15 9.17 -7.88
CA VAL A 119 1.25 9.05 -9.03
C VAL A 119 -0.18 9.13 -8.54
N ARG A 120 -0.92 10.13 -9.02
CA ARG A 120 -2.33 10.31 -8.73
C ARG A 120 -3.15 10.17 -10.00
N TYR A 121 -4.27 9.46 -9.94
CA TYR A 121 -5.21 9.36 -11.05
C TYR A 121 -6.64 9.18 -10.58
N THR A 122 -7.58 9.48 -11.47
CA THR A 122 -9.00 9.19 -11.28
C THR A 122 -9.34 7.88 -11.99
N LEU A 123 -10.05 6.99 -11.29
CA LEU A 123 -10.58 5.74 -11.80
C LEU A 123 -12.11 5.83 -11.92
N PHE A 124 -12.65 5.59 -13.11
CA PHE A 124 -14.08 5.43 -13.34
C PHE A 124 -14.51 3.96 -13.19
N ALA A 125 -15.53 3.71 -12.37
CA ALA A 125 -15.92 2.37 -11.92
C ALA A 125 -17.44 2.27 -11.72
N ASP A 126 -18.18 1.91 -12.78
CA ASP A 126 -19.65 1.83 -12.79
C ASP A 126 -20.21 0.40 -12.86
N ARG A 127 -19.35 -0.62 -12.82
CA ARG A 127 -19.74 -2.00 -13.12
C ARG A 127 -19.37 -2.97 -11.99
N ILE A 128 -20.38 -3.45 -11.29
CA ILE A 128 -20.21 -4.47 -10.26
C ILE A 128 -20.17 -5.87 -10.92
N ASP A 129 -18.97 -6.37 -11.20
CA ASP A 129 -18.77 -7.76 -11.61
C ASP A 129 -17.40 -8.30 -11.11
N GLY A 130 -17.07 -9.54 -11.47
CA GLY A 130 -15.79 -10.16 -11.07
C GLY A 130 -14.57 -9.69 -11.88
N THR A 131 -14.71 -8.65 -12.70
CA THR A 131 -13.68 -8.15 -13.62
C THR A 131 -13.44 -6.66 -13.43
N TYR A 132 -14.49 -5.85 -13.40
CA TYR A 132 -14.46 -4.39 -13.31
C TYR A 132 -14.79 -3.93 -11.90
N ALA A 133 -14.36 -2.71 -11.56
CA ALA A 133 -14.75 -2.06 -10.33
C ALA A 133 -16.13 -1.39 -10.41
N SER A 134 -16.75 -1.28 -9.24
CA SER A 134 -17.89 -0.38 -9.01
C SER A 134 -17.62 0.51 -7.81
N VAL A 135 -18.01 1.77 -7.93
CA VAL A 135 -18.00 2.77 -6.86
C VAL A 135 -19.36 3.46 -6.89
N ASP A 136 -20.08 3.45 -5.78
CA ASP A 136 -21.31 4.22 -5.62
C ASP A 136 -21.45 4.72 -4.18
N ARG A 137 -22.58 5.37 -3.85
CA ARG A 137 -22.85 5.86 -2.49
C ARG A 137 -23.04 4.74 -1.46
N GLY A 138 -23.36 3.53 -1.89
CA GLY A 138 -23.59 2.36 -1.06
C GLY A 138 -22.32 1.55 -0.77
N GLY A 139 -21.30 1.65 -1.62
CA GLY A 139 -19.99 1.05 -1.39
C GLY A 139 -19.08 1.05 -2.60
N ALA A 140 -17.91 0.43 -2.43
CA ALA A 140 -16.94 0.21 -3.49
C ALA A 140 -16.57 -1.28 -3.57
N ASN A 141 -16.51 -1.80 -4.78
CA ASN A 141 -15.93 -3.10 -5.12
C ASN A 141 -14.77 -2.85 -6.08
N LEU A 142 -13.55 -3.19 -5.63
CA LEU A 142 -12.31 -2.97 -6.38
C LEU A 142 -11.60 -4.30 -6.63
N ASN A 143 -11.06 -4.45 -7.84
CA ASN A 143 -10.29 -5.62 -8.25
C ASN A 143 -8.82 -5.19 -8.48
N ILE A 144 -8.14 -4.79 -7.41
CA ILE A 144 -6.70 -4.46 -7.45
C ILE A 144 -5.96 -5.75 -7.86
N PRO A 145 -5.15 -5.79 -8.93
CA PRO A 145 -4.33 -4.74 -9.54
C PRO A 145 -4.83 -4.20 -10.90
N ALA A 146 -6.10 -4.41 -11.23
CA ALA A 146 -6.65 -4.21 -12.58
C ALA A 146 -8.16 -3.94 -12.54
N SER A 147 -8.57 -2.75 -12.08
CA SER A 147 -9.98 -2.33 -12.05
C SER A 147 -10.18 -1.03 -12.80
#